data_AF-A0A5M8PW49-F1
#
_entry.id   AF-A0A5M8PW49-F1
#
_cell.length_a   1.000
_cell.length_b   1.000
_cell.length_c   1.000
_cell.angle_alpha   90.00
_cell.angle_beta   90.00
_cell.angle_gamma   90.00
#
_symmetry.space_group_name_H-M   'P 1'
#
loop_
_entity.id
_entity.type
_entity.pdbx_description
1 polymer ?
#
loop_
_entity_poly.entity_id
_entity_poly.type
_entity_poly.pdbx_seq_one_letter_code
_entity_poly.pdbx_strand_id
1 'polypeptide(L)'
;MTVFEIEQKFSWTIRNPNVLKSNGGNPPFRHINLMNTQFFRDAYYDSHQKLSSAGLWVRKRIYCNVSKPSEAIGTQIWEAKQAVKGSSFNRLTFQETCEFIVSRHTFIADEKFTVVLDSTDFGHSVGEVELLAEDADKAHADIDAFLDRYAWFFNRSKPKGKLTAYFEKFGTSQQKAR
;
A
#
# COMPACT_ATOMS: atom_id res chain seq x y z
N MET A 1 -14.60 1.70 -21.57
CA MET A 1 -13.67 2.71 -21.03
C MET A 1 -12.88 2.02 -19.92
N THR A 2 -11.58 2.29 -19.79
CA THR A 2 -10.72 1.63 -18.81
C THR A 2 -10.65 2.51 -17.56
N VAL A 3 -11.02 1.97 -16.40
CA VAL A 3 -10.88 2.64 -15.12
C VAL A 3 -9.56 2.22 -14.48
N PHE A 4 -8.80 3.18 -13.97
CA PHE A 4 -7.52 2.98 -13.30
C PHE A 4 -7.66 3.26 -11.80
N GLU A 5 -6.93 2.50 -10.98
CA GLU A 5 -6.64 2.85 -9.59
C GLU A 5 -5.44 3.79 -9.59
N ILE A 6 -5.69 5.07 -9.27
CA ILE A 6 -4.66 6.09 -9.14
C ILE A 6 -4.37 6.26 -7.65
N GLU A 7 -3.11 6.06 -7.25
CA GLU A 7 -2.69 6.06 -5.84
C GLU A 7 -1.57 7.08 -5.57
N GLN A 8 -1.61 7.74 -4.41
CA GLN A 8 -0.52 8.54 -3.89
C GLN A 8 -0.19 8.11 -2.46
N LYS A 9 1.09 7.81 -2.23
CA LYS A 9 1.56 7.39 -0.92
C LYS A 9 1.85 8.60 -0.03
N PHE A 10 1.68 8.43 1.26
CA PHE A 10 2.10 9.41 2.27
C PHE A 10 2.70 8.69 3.48
N SER A 11 3.59 9.39 4.18
CA SER A 11 4.12 8.90 5.45
C SER A 11 3.05 9.09 6.53
N TRP A 12 2.84 8.08 7.36
CA TRP A 12 2.02 8.25 8.57
C TRP A 12 2.67 7.50 9.73
N THR A 13 2.39 7.97 10.94
CA THR A 13 2.90 7.34 12.16
C THR A 13 1.74 6.69 12.89
N ILE A 14 1.95 5.47 13.39
CA ILE A 14 1.02 4.65 14.20
C ILE A 14 0.43 5.40 15.40
N ARG A 15 1.01 6.53 15.81
CA ARG A 15 0.68 7.21 17.06
C ARG A 15 -0.78 7.66 17.17
N ASN A 16 -1.60 7.67 16.11
CA ASN A 16 -3.00 8.00 16.30
C ASN A 16 -3.99 7.52 15.22
N PRO A 17 -4.30 6.22 15.06
CA PRO A 17 -5.43 5.78 14.23
C PRO A 17 -6.77 6.35 14.72
N ASN A 18 -6.85 6.77 15.98
CA ASN A 18 -8.05 7.42 16.52
C ASN A 18 -8.25 8.84 15.98
N VAL A 19 -7.26 9.46 15.33
CA VAL A 19 -7.42 10.78 14.71
C VAL A 19 -8.39 10.77 13.54
N LEU A 20 -8.40 9.71 12.72
CA LEU A 20 -9.43 9.56 11.68
C LEU A 20 -10.79 9.26 12.30
N LYS A 21 -10.83 8.50 13.41
CA LYS A 21 -12.08 8.20 14.12
C LYS A 21 -12.71 9.41 14.79
N SER A 22 -11.89 10.30 15.35
CA SER A 22 -12.37 11.52 16.01
C SER A 22 -12.71 12.63 15.02
N ASN A 23 -12.21 12.52 13.78
CA ASN A 23 -12.33 13.54 12.73
C ASN A 23 -12.01 14.95 13.24
N GLY A 24 -11.07 15.08 14.17
CA GLY A 24 -10.83 16.30 14.95
C GLY A 24 -9.88 17.31 14.30
N GLY A 25 -9.61 17.18 13.00
CA GLY A 25 -8.70 18.06 12.28
C GLY A 25 -9.32 19.41 11.91
N ASN A 26 -8.52 20.29 11.30
CA ASN A 26 -8.98 21.60 10.82
C ASN A 26 -8.50 21.89 9.39
N PRO A 27 -9.39 21.91 8.38
CA PRO A 27 -10.79 21.49 8.46
C PRO A 27 -10.90 19.98 8.77
N PRO A 28 -11.97 19.54 9.44
CA PRO A 28 -12.25 18.10 9.55
C PRO A 28 -12.59 17.53 8.17
N PHE A 29 -12.40 16.23 7.97
CA PHE A 29 -12.95 15.53 6.80
C PHE A 29 -14.45 15.80 6.72
N ARG A 30 -14.99 16.00 5.53
CA ARG A 30 -16.44 16.19 5.35
C ARG A 30 -17.18 14.93 5.78
N HIS A 31 -16.67 13.78 5.35
CA HIS A 31 -17.10 12.46 5.80
C HIS A 31 -15.89 11.56 5.93
N ILE A 32 -15.89 10.68 6.94
CA ILE A 32 -14.89 9.62 7.03
C ILE A 32 -15.48 8.38 7.69
N ASN A 33 -15.43 7.26 6.97
CA ASN A 33 -16.02 6.00 7.42
C ASN A 33 -14.98 4.87 7.33
N LEU A 34 -14.81 4.14 8.43
CA LEU A 34 -14.05 2.89 8.43
C LEU A 34 -14.84 1.82 7.67
N MET A 35 -14.30 1.33 6.57
CA MET A 35 -14.95 0.31 5.75
C MET A 35 -14.58 -1.10 6.20
N ASN A 36 -13.28 -1.33 6.41
CA ASN A 36 -12.80 -2.63 6.85
C ASN A 36 -11.46 -2.53 7.57
N THR A 37 -11.14 -3.62 8.28
CA THR A 37 -9.82 -3.90 8.80
C THR A 37 -9.44 -5.30 8.35
N GLN A 38 -8.27 -5.43 7.73
CA GLN A 38 -7.79 -6.67 7.15
C GLN A 38 -6.38 -6.96 7.63
N PHE A 39 -6.07 -8.24 7.71
CA PHE A 39 -4.73 -8.75 7.92
C PHE A 39 -4.39 -9.66 6.77
N PHE A 40 -3.21 -9.51 6.20
CA PHE A 40 -2.75 -10.38 5.13
C PHE A 40 -1.23 -10.51 5.16
N ARG A 41 -0.76 -11.66 4.68
CA ARG A 41 0.64 -11.96 4.46
C ARG A 41 0.93 -11.79 2.98
N ASP A 42 1.91 -10.95 2.67
CA ASP A 42 2.42 -10.77 1.31
C ASP A 42 3.79 -11.44 1.18
N ALA A 43 3.89 -12.41 0.27
CA ALA A 43 5.16 -12.93 -0.22
C ALA A 43 5.43 -12.33 -1.60
N TYR A 44 6.58 -11.65 -1.77
CA TYR A 44 6.96 -11.00 -3.02
C TYR A 44 7.94 -11.85 -3.81
N TYR A 45 7.78 -11.88 -5.12
CA TYR A 45 8.55 -12.71 -6.01
C TYR A 45 9.21 -11.89 -7.10
N ASP A 46 10.47 -12.21 -7.41
CA ASP A 46 11.25 -11.56 -8.47
C ASP A 46 12.13 -12.60 -9.18
N SER A 47 12.73 -12.20 -10.30
CA SER A 47 13.76 -12.93 -11.01
C SER A 47 15.03 -12.08 -11.00
N HIS A 48 15.83 -12.21 -9.95
CA HIS A 48 17.10 -11.47 -9.78
C HIS A 48 16.97 -9.94 -10.02
N GLN A 49 15.97 -9.30 -9.40
CA GLN A 49 15.65 -7.88 -9.53
C GLN A 49 15.18 -7.43 -10.93
N LYS A 50 14.97 -8.36 -11.87
CA LYS A 50 14.49 -8.04 -13.22
C LYS A 50 13.08 -7.44 -13.22
N LEU A 51 12.21 -7.89 -12.30
CA LEU A 51 10.84 -7.41 -12.26
C LEU A 51 10.78 -6.07 -11.55
N SER A 52 11.35 -5.98 -10.35
CA SER A 52 11.37 -4.75 -9.57
C SER A 52 12.10 -3.60 -10.28
N SER A 53 13.20 -3.88 -10.99
CA SER A 53 13.89 -2.84 -11.81
C SER A 53 13.06 -2.37 -13.00
N ALA A 54 12.13 -3.19 -13.51
CA ALA A 54 11.15 -2.82 -14.51
C ALA A 54 9.88 -2.18 -13.91
N GLY A 55 9.84 -1.94 -12.60
CA GLY A 55 8.67 -1.39 -11.90
C GLY A 55 7.54 -2.41 -11.72
N LEU A 56 7.80 -3.70 -11.91
CA LEU A 56 6.84 -4.79 -11.78
C LEU A 56 7.01 -5.48 -10.43
N TRP A 57 5.91 -5.58 -9.69
CA TRP A 57 5.86 -6.21 -8.38
C TRP A 57 4.87 -7.37 -8.42
N VAL A 58 5.37 -8.60 -8.33
CA VAL A 58 4.55 -9.80 -8.26
C VAL A 58 4.50 -10.27 -6.81
N ARG A 59 3.30 -10.51 -6.29
CA ARG A 59 3.11 -11.03 -4.94
C ARG A 59 2.04 -12.09 -4.86
N LYS A 60 2.21 -12.97 -3.88
CA LYS A 60 1.18 -13.87 -3.37
C LYS A 60 0.65 -13.29 -2.06
N ARG A 61 -0.64 -13.00 -2.01
CA ARG A 61 -1.34 -12.51 -0.83
C ARG A 61 -2.18 -13.60 -0.20
N ILE A 62 -2.05 -13.76 1.11
CA ILE A 62 -2.86 -14.69 1.91
C ILE A 62 -3.58 -13.88 2.98
N TYR A 63 -4.91 -13.85 2.94
CA TYR A 63 -5.69 -13.18 3.98
C TYR A 63 -5.67 -13.99 5.28
N CYS A 64 -5.57 -13.29 6.40
CA CYS A 64 -5.44 -13.85 7.74
C CYS A 64 -6.63 -13.46 8.62
N ASN A 65 -6.86 -14.25 9.67
CA ASN A 65 -7.89 -13.96 10.65
C ASN A 65 -7.53 -12.70 11.45
N VAL A 66 -8.49 -11.78 11.61
CA VAL A 66 -8.32 -10.54 12.39
C VAL A 66 -7.91 -10.82 13.83
N SER A 67 -8.50 -11.85 14.45
CA SER A 67 -8.25 -12.24 15.84
C SER A 67 -6.96 -13.05 15.99
N LYS A 68 -6.47 -13.66 14.90
CA LYS A 68 -5.25 -14.47 14.86
C LYS A 68 -4.52 -14.24 13.54
N PRO A 69 -3.70 -13.17 13.42
CA PRO A 69 -3.01 -12.82 12.18
C PRO A 69 -2.07 -13.89 11.63
N SER A 70 -1.71 -14.89 12.43
CA SER A 70 -0.93 -16.06 12.00
C SER A 70 -1.78 -17.14 11.30
N GLU A 71 -3.11 -17.07 11.37
CA GLU A 71 -4.03 -18.09 10.85
C GLU A 71 -4.63 -17.63 9.52
N ALA A 72 -4.34 -18.35 8.43
CA ALA A 72 -4.87 -18.04 7.11
C ALA A 72 -6.37 -18.36 7.04
N ILE A 73 -7.16 -17.45 6.45
CA ILE A 73 -8.61 -17.62 6.24
C ILE A 73 -8.95 -18.11 4.82
N GLY A 74 -8.00 -18.76 4.16
CA GLY A 74 -8.24 -19.59 2.97
C GLY A 74 -8.18 -18.88 1.62
N THR A 75 -8.31 -17.55 1.54
CA THR A 75 -8.20 -16.83 0.26
C THR A 75 -6.75 -16.49 -0.05
N GLN A 76 -6.18 -17.19 -1.04
CA GLN A 76 -4.88 -16.88 -1.63
C GLN A 76 -5.10 -16.21 -3.00
N ILE A 77 -4.43 -15.09 -3.23
CA ILE A 77 -4.54 -14.34 -4.49
C ILE A 77 -3.14 -14.03 -5.00
N TRP A 78 -2.94 -14.21 -6.31
CA TRP A 78 -1.76 -13.68 -7.00
C TRP A 78 -2.08 -12.30 -7.54
N GLU A 79 -1.24 -11.33 -7.21
CA GLU A 79 -1.38 -9.94 -7.64
C GLU A 79 -0.10 -9.49 -8.36
N ALA A 80 -0.28 -8.75 -9.45
CA ALA A 80 0.82 -8.09 -10.15
C ALA A 80 0.50 -6.59 -10.24
N LYS A 81 1.35 -5.74 -9.66
CA LYS A 81 1.28 -4.28 -9.80
C LYS A 81 2.40 -3.81 -10.73
N GLN A 82 2.07 -2.95 -11.69
CA GLN A 82 3.03 -2.30 -12.58
C GLN A 82 3.09 -0.80 -12.26
N ALA A 83 4.25 -0.29 -11.87
CA ALA A 83 4.52 1.13 -11.94
C ALA A 83 4.63 1.49 -13.43
N VAL A 84 3.84 2.47 -13.90
CA VAL A 84 3.68 2.78 -15.33
C VAL A 84 5.04 2.97 -16.02
N LYS A 85 5.49 1.92 -16.72
CA LYS A 85 6.36 1.91 -17.90
C LYS A 85 6.19 0.56 -18.60
N GLY A 86 5.81 0.64 -19.88
CA GLY A 86 5.42 -0.51 -20.69
C GLY A 86 6.53 -1.55 -20.82
N SER A 87 6.21 -2.79 -20.46
CA SER A 87 7.02 -3.96 -20.80
C SER A 87 6.13 -5.19 -20.85
N SER A 88 6.28 -6.00 -21.89
CA SER A 88 5.67 -7.32 -22.03
C SER A 88 6.42 -8.36 -21.19
N PHE A 89 5.68 -9.23 -20.52
CA PHE A 89 6.24 -10.22 -19.58
C PHE A 89 6.41 -11.60 -20.23
N ASN A 90 7.55 -12.26 -19.99
CA ASN A 90 7.78 -13.66 -20.36
C ASN A 90 7.88 -14.53 -19.10
N ARG A 91 7.36 -15.78 -19.16
CA ARG A 91 7.35 -16.74 -18.05
C ARG A 91 8.75 -16.97 -17.47
N LEU A 92 8.96 -16.57 -16.22
CA LEU A 92 10.21 -16.78 -15.46
C LEU A 92 9.95 -17.67 -14.24
N THR A 93 10.97 -18.40 -13.81
CA THR A 93 11.05 -19.00 -12.48
C THR A 93 11.21 -17.87 -11.46
N PHE A 94 10.14 -17.56 -10.72
CA PHE A 94 10.20 -16.53 -9.68
C PHE A 94 10.72 -17.10 -8.36
N GLN A 95 11.61 -16.36 -7.71
CA GLN A 95 12.08 -16.67 -6.36
C GLN A 95 11.41 -15.73 -5.39
N GLU A 96 11.01 -16.27 -4.23
CA GLU A 96 10.54 -15.45 -3.13
C GLU A 96 11.68 -14.56 -2.62
N THR A 97 11.42 -13.27 -2.52
CA THR A 97 12.41 -12.24 -2.16
C THR A 97 12.25 -11.78 -0.72
N CYS A 98 11.00 -11.66 -0.26
CA CYS A 98 10.65 -11.31 1.10
C CYS A 98 9.20 -11.69 1.40
N GLU A 99 8.91 -11.84 2.69
CA GLU A 99 7.57 -12.04 3.21
C GLU A 99 7.37 -11.18 4.47
N PHE A 100 6.17 -10.60 4.61
CA PHE A 100 5.74 -9.91 5.83
C PHE A 100 4.22 -9.87 5.96
N ILE A 101 3.74 -9.69 7.19
CA ILE A 101 2.32 -9.46 7.49
C ILE A 101 2.03 -7.96 7.49
N VAL A 102 0.86 -7.60 6.96
CA VAL A 102 0.31 -6.24 6.91
C VAL A 102 -1.04 -6.21 7.63
N SER A 103 -1.20 -5.23 8.52
CA SER A 103 -2.48 -4.77 9.04
C SER A 103 -2.92 -3.55 8.24
N ARG A 104 -4.08 -3.65 7.58
CA ARG A 104 -4.65 -2.60 6.74
C ARG A 104 -5.96 -2.10 7.32
N HIS A 105 -6.07 -0.79 7.47
CA HIS A 105 -7.35 -0.13 7.72
C HIS A 105 -7.73 0.66 6.47
N THR A 106 -8.95 0.45 5.99
CA THR A 106 -9.47 1.12 4.79
C THR A 106 -10.60 2.04 5.18
N PHE A 107 -10.49 3.31 4.80
CA PHE A 107 -11.51 4.33 5.02
C PHE A 107 -12.00 4.88 3.68
N ILE A 108 -13.26 5.30 3.63
CA ILE A 108 -13.75 6.21 2.59
C ILE A 108 -13.84 7.60 3.19
N ALA A 109 -13.09 8.53 2.60
CA ALA A 109 -13.06 9.94 2.97
C ALA A 109 -13.77 10.77 1.89
N ASP A 110 -14.59 11.71 2.34
CA ASP A 110 -15.39 12.63 1.50
C ASP A 110 -16.17 11.91 0.39
N GLU A 111 -16.61 10.67 0.67
CA GLU A 111 -17.40 9.81 -0.24
C GLU A 111 -16.71 9.48 -1.58
N LYS A 112 -15.42 9.82 -1.71
CA LYS A 112 -14.70 9.81 -2.97
C LYS A 112 -13.35 9.12 -2.88
N PHE A 113 -12.59 9.38 -1.82
CA PHE A 113 -11.21 8.94 -1.70
C PHE A 113 -11.12 7.73 -0.80
N THR A 114 -10.45 6.67 -1.27
CA THR A 114 -10.10 5.54 -0.41
C THR A 114 -8.80 5.87 0.29
N VAL A 115 -8.82 5.95 1.62
CA VAL A 115 -7.63 6.15 2.46
C VAL A 115 -7.24 4.82 3.08
N VAL A 116 -6.07 4.34 2.72
CA VAL A 116 -5.52 3.07 3.18
C VAL A 116 -4.39 3.34 4.16
N LEU A 117 -4.45 2.73 5.33
CA LEU A 117 -3.40 2.79 6.34
C LEU A 117 -2.81 1.40 6.58
N ASP A 118 -1.58 1.19 6.10
CA ASP A 118 -0.86 -0.06 6.31
C ASP A 118 0.15 0.05 7.44
N SER A 119 0.23 -1.00 8.26
CA SER A 119 1.32 -1.26 9.21
C SER A 119 1.83 -2.67 9.04
N THR A 120 3.15 -2.84 9.00
CA THR A 120 3.80 -4.15 8.84
C THR A 120 4.23 -4.73 10.19
N ASP A 121 4.34 -6.06 10.27
CA ASP A 121 4.87 -6.78 11.43
C ASP A 121 6.34 -6.44 11.77
N PHE A 122 7.09 -5.89 10.82
CA PHE A 122 8.45 -5.38 11.04
C PHE A 122 8.50 -3.91 11.46
N GLY A 123 7.37 -3.26 11.72
CA GLY A 123 7.30 -1.92 12.31
C GLY A 123 7.38 -0.76 11.33
N HIS A 124 7.10 -0.99 10.04
CA HIS A 124 6.97 0.07 9.04
C HIS A 124 5.50 0.42 8.79
N SER A 125 5.22 1.69 8.54
CA SER A 125 3.86 2.16 8.22
C SER A 125 3.89 3.08 7.01
N VAL A 126 2.90 2.93 6.14
CA VAL A 126 2.70 3.77 4.96
C VAL A 126 1.22 3.92 4.68
N GLY A 127 0.82 5.11 4.22
CA GLY A 127 -0.55 5.43 3.87
C GLY A 127 -0.66 5.59 2.36
N GLU A 128 -1.82 5.28 1.81
CA GLU A 128 -2.12 5.42 0.38
C GLU A 128 -3.48 6.14 0.29
N VAL A 129 -3.57 7.15 -0.57
CA VAL A 129 -4.86 7.71 -1.01
C VAL A 129 -5.08 7.22 -2.42
N GLU A 130 -6.21 6.55 -2.64
CA GLU A 130 -6.57 5.92 -3.89
C GLU A 130 -7.86 6.55 -4.45
N LEU A 131 -7.90 6.71 -5.76
CA LEU A 131 -9.06 7.18 -6.52
C LEU A 131 -9.21 6.33 -7.78
N LEU A 132 -10.40 5.76 -7.97
CA LEU A 132 -10.76 5.11 -9.23
C LEU A 132 -11.17 6.18 -10.24
N ALA A 133 -10.47 6.25 -11.38
CA ALA A 133 -10.72 7.25 -12.40
C ALA A 133 -10.36 6.75 -13.81
N GLU A 134 -11.03 7.31 -14.81
CA GLU A 134 -10.68 7.10 -16.23
C GLU A 134 -9.56 8.05 -16.70
N ASP A 135 -9.48 9.23 -16.08
CA ASP A 135 -8.49 10.27 -16.36
C ASP A 135 -7.50 10.34 -15.20
N ALA A 136 -6.28 9.83 -15.45
CA ALA A 136 -5.23 9.77 -14.45
C ALA A 136 -4.72 11.17 -14.04
N ASP A 137 -4.62 12.11 -14.98
CA ASP A 137 -4.09 13.45 -14.71
C ASP A 137 -5.05 14.24 -13.82
N LYS A 138 -6.35 14.16 -14.13
CA LYS A 138 -7.39 14.74 -13.28
C LYS A 138 -7.43 14.08 -11.90
N ALA A 139 -7.27 12.75 -11.84
CA ALA A 139 -7.25 12.03 -10.58
C ALA A 139 -6.08 12.45 -9.68
N HIS A 140 -4.88 12.65 -10.26
CA HIS A 140 -3.73 13.18 -9.53
C HIS A 140 -4.01 14.58 -8.97
N ALA A 141 -4.56 15.49 -9.77
CA ALA A 141 -4.90 16.83 -9.31
C ALA A 141 -5.96 16.81 -8.19
N ASP A 142 -6.96 15.92 -8.29
CA ASP A 142 -7.98 15.73 -7.26
C ASP A 142 -7.41 15.19 -5.95
N ILE A 143 -6.49 14.22 -6.03
CA ILE A 143 -5.79 13.70 -4.86
C ILE A 143 -4.92 14.80 -4.23
N ASP A 144 -4.17 15.56 -5.01
CA ASP A 144 -3.31 16.64 -4.49
C ASP A 144 -4.14 17.69 -3.73
N ALA A 145 -5.28 18.11 -4.29
CA ALA A 145 -6.20 19.05 -3.63
C ALA A 145 -6.78 18.48 -2.33
N PHE A 146 -7.10 17.19 -2.31
CA PHE A 146 -7.57 16.50 -1.09
C PHE A 146 -6.48 16.43 -0.02
N LEU A 147 -5.26 16.07 -0.40
CA LEU A 147 -4.10 16.04 0.50
C LEU A 147 -3.79 17.44 1.06
N ASP A 148 -3.89 18.49 0.24
CA ASP A 148 -3.68 19.88 0.67
C ASP A 148 -4.73 20.34 1.69
N ARG A 149 -6.01 20.05 1.41
CA ARG A 149 -7.11 20.41 2.30
C ARG A 149 -6.97 19.79 3.69
N TYR A 150 -6.44 18.57 3.75
CA TYR A 150 -6.28 17.81 5.00
C TYR A 150 -4.81 17.61 5.37
N ALA A 151 -3.96 18.58 5.06
CA ALA A 151 -2.51 18.52 5.31
C ALA A 151 -2.14 18.33 6.79
N TRP A 152 -3.06 18.62 7.71
CA TRP A 152 -2.93 18.31 9.14
C TRP A 152 -2.81 16.80 9.42
N PHE A 153 -3.32 15.95 8.52
CA PHE A 153 -3.22 14.50 8.59
C PHE A 153 -2.16 13.95 7.62
N PHE A 154 -2.14 14.44 6.38
CA PHE A 154 -1.29 13.90 5.31
C PHE A 154 0.11 14.52 5.31
N ASN A 155 1.09 13.77 5.79
CA ASN A 155 2.49 14.20 5.74
C ASN A 155 3.06 14.04 4.32
N ARG A 156 3.42 15.17 3.69
CA ARG A 156 4.01 15.24 2.34
C ARG A 156 5.50 14.89 2.26
N SER A 157 6.14 14.49 3.36
CA SER A 157 7.48 13.90 3.31
C SER A 157 7.50 12.73 2.33
N LYS A 158 8.63 12.54 1.63
CA LYS A 158 8.78 11.46 0.65
C LYS A 158 8.46 10.12 1.30
N PRO A 159 7.34 9.46 0.93
CA PRO A 159 6.90 8.24 1.57
C PRO A 159 7.87 7.11 1.24
N LYS A 160 8.16 6.27 2.23
CA LYS A 160 8.92 5.03 2.03
C LYS A 160 7.95 3.87 1.84
N GLY A 161 8.10 3.14 0.74
CA GLY A 161 7.29 1.94 0.46
C GLY A 161 7.66 0.77 1.36
N LYS A 162 6.71 -0.17 1.52
CA LYS A 162 6.86 -1.37 2.37
C LYS A 162 8.09 -2.22 1.99
N LEU A 163 8.27 -2.51 0.71
CA LEU A 163 9.40 -3.32 0.22
C LEU A 163 10.75 -2.63 0.43
N THR A 164 10.83 -1.33 0.12
CA THR A 164 12.05 -0.54 0.35
C THR A 164 12.44 -0.56 1.83
N ALA A 165 11.46 -0.34 2.72
CA ALA A 165 11.70 -0.41 4.16
C ALA A 165 12.13 -1.81 4.65
N TYR A 166 11.56 -2.87 4.05
CA TYR A 166 11.94 -4.24 4.36
C TYR A 166 13.41 -4.51 4.01
N PHE A 167 13.82 -4.21 2.77
CA PHE A 167 15.19 -4.48 2.32
C PHE A 167 16.25 -3.61 3.01
N GLU A 168 15.90 -2.39 3.40
CA GLU A 168 16.79 -1.58 4.26
C GLU A 168 16.99 -2.23 5.64
N LYS A 169 15.94 -2.83 6.21
CA LYS A 169 15.98 -3.42 7.55
C LYS A 169 16.66 -4.80 7.58
N PHE A 170 16.37 -5.65 6.60
CA PHE A 170 16.78 -7.05 6.61
C PHE A 170 17.82 -7.40 5.53
N GLY A 171 18.18 -6.43 4.68
CA GLY A 171 19.00 -6.66 3.49
C GLY A 171 18.20 -7.30 2.36
N THR A 172 18.80 -7.36 1.17
CA THR A 172 18.30 -8.22 0.10
C THR A 172 18.85 -9.63 0.32
N SER A 173 18.08 -10.65 -0.04
CA SER A 173 18.48 -12.08 0.00
C SER A 173 19.75 -12.41 -0.82
N GLN A 174 20.38 -11.41 -1.46
CA GLN A 174 21.63 -11.49 -2.20
C GLN A 174 22.88 -11.08 -1.38
N GLN A 175 22.77 -10.71 -0.10
CA GLN A 175 23.94 -10.41 0.75
C GLN A 175 24.56 -11.62 1.47
N LYS A 176 24.05 -12.84 1.28
CA LYS A 176 24.61 -14.07 1.89
C LYS A 176 25.63 -14.83 1.02
N ALA A 177 26.18 -14.19 -0.01
CA ALA A 177 27.24 -14.76 -0.84
C ALA A 177 28.34 -13.73 -1.11
N ARG A 178 29.10 -13.38 -0.06
CA ARG A 178 30.45 -12.83 -0.19
C ARG A 178 31.33 -13.41 0.91
#